data_AF-A0A2E4KHE0-F1
#
_entry.id   AF-A0A2E4KHE0-F1
#
_cell.length_a   1.000
_cell.length_b   1.000
_cell.length_c   1.000
_cell.angle_alpha   90.00
_cell.angle_beta   90.00
_cell.angle_gamma   90.00
#
_symmetry.space_group_name_H-M   'P 1'
#
loop_
_entity.id
_entity.type
_entity.pdbx_description
1 polymer ?
#
loop_
_entity_poly.entity_id
_entity_poly.type
_entity_poly.pdbx_seq_one_letter_code
_entity_poly.pdbx_strand_id
1 'polypeptide(L)'
;MKSLSFIIKLFFCFFLFVSIGKIYAADIITIKANEGRFYFAGLYPSYILYLQGGIPEDTASAWVDKTYWAVIEVDSSSRVHAGESVIVKLKKTSTASPQPEWCVTEGGAEFAGKGPACLNTDNPKKMNQLRFKVTVQYKETAENLPAELQDKNWVQYEVGYDENGVSLNELPGRLAPPDHTFGPVTLHIVK
;
A
#
# COMPACT_ATOMS: atom_id res chain seq x y z
N MET A 1 20.87 -60.41 -3.49
CA MET A 1 21.43 -59.10 -3.91
C MET A 1 20.54 -58.27 -4.85
N LYS A 2 19.39 -58.77 -5.37
CA LYS A 2 18.50 -57.99 -6.25
C LYS A 2 17.48 -57.09 -5.51
N SER A 3 17.09 -57.42 -4.27
CA SER A 3 16.09 -56.63 -3.52
C SER A 3 16.64 -55.35 -2.90
N LEU A 4 17.93 -55.33 -2.54
CA LEU A 4 18.58 -54.17 -1.93
C LEU A 4 18.70 -52.99 -2.91
N SER A 5 18.89 -53.28 -4.21
CA SER A 5 18.92 -52.26 -5.27
C SER A 5 17.56 -51.60 -5.51
N PHE A 6 16.47 -52.30 -5.22
CA PHE A 6 15.11 -51.79 -5.43
C PHE A 6 14.70 -50.81 -4.33
N ILE A 7 15.10 -51.08 -3.08
CA ILE A 7 14.84 -50.20 -1.92
C ILE A 7 15.60 -48.88 -2.05
N ILE A 8 16.85 -48.92 -2.52
CA ILE A 8 17.67 -47.71 -2.74
C ILE A 8 17.08 -46.82 -3.84
N LYS A 9 16.53 -47.41 -4.92
CA LYS A 9 15.85 -46.64 -5.98
C LYS A 9 14.54 -46.01 -5.52
N LEU A 10 13.78 -46.70 -4.67
CA LEU A 10 12.53 -46.18 -4.12
C LEU A 10 12.78 -45.00 -3.15
N PHE A 11 13.85 -45.08 -2.35
CA PHE A 11 14.28 -43.99 -1.46
C PHE A 11 14.79 -42.77 -2.24
N PHE A 12 15.46 -42.98 -3.38
CA PHE A 12 15.95 -41.90 -4.23
C PHE A 12 14.82 -41.16 -4.97
N CYS A 13 13.75 -41.87 -5.37
CA CYS A 13 12.55 -41.23 -5.93
C CYS A 13 11.75 -40.44 -4.89
N PHE A 14 11.76 -40.85 -3.62
CA PHE A 14 11.10 -40.10 -2.55
C PHE A 14 11.84 -38.79 -2.21
N PHE A 15 13.19 -38.79 -2.29
CA PHE A 15 13.98 -37.58 -2.05
C PHE A 15 13.91 -36.53 -3.17
N LEU A 16 13.57 -36.92 -4.41
CA LEU A 16 13.40 -35.99 -5.53
C LEU A 16 12.12 -35.14 -5.43
N PHE A 17 11.13 -35.56 -4.64
CA PHE A 17 9.90 -34.79 -4.40
C PHE A 17 9.97 -33.82 -3.22
N VAL A 18 11.06 -33.81 -2.44
CA VAL A 18 11.32 -32.79 -1.40
C VAL A 18 12.10 -31.60 -1.98
N SER A 19 11.88 -31.29 -3.26
CA SER A 19 12.14 -29.95 -3.78
C SER A 19 10.95 -29.08 -3.38
N ILE A 20 10.84 -28.82 -2.06
CA ILE A 20 10.00 -27.79 -1.50
C ILE A 20 10.38 -26.52 -2.27
N GLY A 21 9.46 -26.06 -3.13
CA GLY A 21 9.64 -24.81 -3.84
C GLY A 21 10.10 -23.78 -2.83
N LYS A 22 11.24 -23.13 -3.10
CA LYS A 22 11.60 -21.93 -2.35
C LYS A 22 10.43 -20.97 -2.54
N ILE A 23 9.54 -20.91 -1.57
CA ILE A 23 8.64 -19.79 -1.39
C ILE A 23 9.61 -18.65 -1.08
N TYR A 24 10.05 -17.94 -2.12
CA TYR A 24 10.71 -16.68 -1.93
C TYR A 24 9.65 -15.82 -1.25
N ALA A 25 9.79 -15.62 0.07
CA ALA A 25 9.07 -14.56 0.74
C ALA A 25 9.31 -13.30 -0.08
N ALA A 26 8.24 -12.65 -0.52
CA ALA A 26 8.39 -11.43 -1.29
C ALA A 26 9.18 -10.43 -0.43
N ASP A 27 10.03 -9.62 -1.04
CA ASP A 27 10.74 -8.59 -0.30
C ASP A 27 9.72 -7.52 0.09
N ILE A 28 9.26 -7.56 1.35
CA ILE A 28 8.23 -6.64 1.87
C ILE A 28 8.92 -5.50 2.60
N ILE A 29 8.94 -4.33 1.96
CA ILE A 29 9.34 -3.09 2.60
C ILE A 29 8.17 -2.63 3.48
N THR A 30 8.44 -2.37 4.76
CA THR A 30 7.44 -1.91 5.72
C THR A 30 7.76 -0.49 6.19
N ILE A 31 6.82 0.42 6.01
CA ILE A 31 6.91 1.81 6.50
C ILE A 31 5.79 2.00 7.53
N LYS A 32 6.16 2.34 8.76
CA LYS A 32 5.21 2.72 9.80
C LYS A 32 5.13 4.23 9.88
N ALA A 33 3.93 4.75 10.07
CA ALA A 33 3.72 6.16 10.31
C ALA A 33 2.69 6.39 11.42
N ASN A 34 2.83 7.52 12.11
CA ASN A 34 1.91 7.90 13.18
C ASN A 34 0.54 8.34 12.63
N GLU A 35 0.52 8.84 11.39
CA GLU A 35 -0.69 9.26 10.70
C GLU A 35 -0.60 8.92 9.21
N GLY A 36 -1.72 8.45 8.65
CA GLY A 36 -1.90 8.31 7.21
C GLY A 36 -2.99 9.25 6.71
N ARG A 37 -2.79 9.87 5.55
CA ARG A 37 -3.85 10.65 4.88
C ARG A 37 -4.05 10.21 3.45
N PHE A 38 -5.29 9.95 3.07
CA PHE A 38 -5.66 9.44 1.76
C PHE A 38 -6.55 10.41 1.01
N TYR A 39 -5.96 11.09 0.04
CA TYR A 39 -6.60 12.15 -0.74
C TYR A 39 -6.97 11.64 -2.12
N PHE A 40 -8.21 11.89 -2.54
CA PHE A 40 -8.66 11.55 -3.88
C PHE A 40 -8.00 12.49 -4.92
N ALA A 41 -7.33 11.92 -5.92
CA ALA A 41 -6.55 12.70 -6.90
C ALA A 41 -7.38 13.18 -8.11
N GLY A 42 -8.71 13.26 -7.98
CA GLY A 42 -9.62 13.79 -8.99
C GLY A 42 -10.05 12.81 -10.10
N LEU A 43 -9.44 11.63 -10.20
CA LEU A 43 -9.85 10.58 -11.14
C LEU A 43 -9.66 9.20 -10.52
N TYR A 44 -10.75 8.45 -10.35
CA TYR A 44 -10.68 7.07 -9.86
C TYR A 44 -9.91 6.18 -10.83
N PRO A 45 -9.06 5.24 -10.36
CA PRO A 45 -8.77 4.89 -8.96
C PRO A 45 -7.56 5.62 -8.35
N SER A 46 -7.19 6.81 -8.82
CA SER A 46 -5.98 7.51 -8.38
C SER A 46 -6.16 8.28 -7.07
N TYR A 47 -5.23 8.06 -6.14
CA TYR A 47 -5.15 8.73 -4.84
C TYR A 47 -3.73 9.20 -4.54
N ILE A 48 -3.62 10.11 -3.58
CA ILE A 48 -2.38 10.53 -2.96
C ILE A 48 -2.39 10.02 -1.51
N LEU A 49 -1.41 9.19 -1.16
CA LEU A 49 -1.17 8.73 0.18
C LEU A 49 -0.07 9.60 0.82
N TYR A 50 -0.37 10.24 1.94
CA TYR A 50 0.62 10.82 2.83
C TYR A 50 0.81 9.93 4.04
N LEU A 51 2.06 9.74 4.44
CA LEU A 51 2.46 9.11 5.69
C LEU A 51 3.23 10.14 6.50
N GLN A 52 2.88 10.36 7.76
CA GLN A 52 3.49 11.38 8.61
C GLN A 52 3.89 10.85 9.99
N GLY A 53 5.10 11.21 10.44
CA GLY A 53 5.63 10.87 11.76
C GLY A 53 6.16 9.44 11.85
N GLY A 54 7.22 9.21 12.63
CA GLY A 54 7.77 7.87 12.86
C GLY A 54 8.57 7.28 11.69
N ILE A 55 8.81 8.06 10.63
CA ILE A 55 9.51 7.61 9.42
C ILE A 55 11.03 7.82 9.60
N PRO A 56 11.87 6.78 9.44
CA PRO A 56 13.32 6.92 9.54
C PRO A 56 13.90 7.95 8.56
N GLU A 57 14.84 8.79 9.03
CA GLU A 57 15.43 9.85 8.20
C GLU A 57 16.23 9.31 7.01
N ASP A 58 16.75 8.09 7.10
CA ASP A 58 17.48 7.40 6.03
C ASP A 58 16.57 6.78 4.97
N THR A 59 15.23 6.88 5.11
CA THR A 59 14.30 6.43 4.09
C THR A 59 14.57 7.14 2.76
N ALA A 60 14.91 6.36 1.74
CA ALA A 60 15.24 6.86 0.42
C ALA A 60 14.02 7.50 -0.26
N SER A 61 14.27 8.39 -1.22
CA SER A 61 13.26 8.92 -2.14
C SER A 61 13.44 8.35 -3.54
N ALA A 62 12.40 8.50 -4.37
CA ALA A 62 12.45 8.25 -5.81
C ALA A 62 12.95 6.83 -6.20
N TRP A 63 12.65 5.83 -5.37
CA TRP A 63 13.14 4.45 -5.56
C TRP A 63 12.06 3.47 -6.07
N VAL A 64 10.80 3.90 -6.19
CA VAL A 64 9.74 3.09 -6.78
C VAL A 64 9.96 3.00 -8.29
N ASP A 65 10.78 2.07 -8.75
CA ASP A 65 11.29 1.93 -10.12
C ASP A 65 10.34 1.18 -11.08
N LYS A 66 9.38 0.44 -10.54
CA LYS A 66 8.25 -0.19 -11.24
C LYS A 66 6.97 -0.01 -10.42
N THR A 67 5.84 -0.45 -10.96
CA THR A 67 4.59 -0.50 -10.20
C THR A 67 4.67 -1.62 -9.17
N TYR A 68 4.50 -1.28 -7.90
CA TYR A 68 4.50 -2.23 -6.79
C TYR A 68 3.10 -2.42 -6.22
N TRP A 69 2.77 -3.66 -5.84
CA TRP A 69 1.61 -3.90 -4.97
C TRP A 69 1.95 -3.44 -3.56
N ALA A 70 0.96 -2.90 -2.87
CA ALA A 70 1.11 -2.50 -1.50
C ALA A 70 -0.20 -2.64 -0.72
N VAL A 71 -0.07 -2.78 0.59
CA VAL A 71 -1.17 -2.83 1.54
C VAL A 71 -1.00 -1.70 2.54
N ILE A 72 -2.05 -0.89 2.69
CA ILE A 72 -2.16 0.08 3.78
C ILE A 72 -2.98 -0.59 4.86
N GLU A 73 -2.41 -0.79 6.05
CA GLU A 73 -3.10 -1.29 7.23
C GLU A 73 -3.28 -0.15 8.23
N VAL A 74 -4.53 0.13 8.59
CA VAL A 74 -4.87 1.10 9.63
C VAL A 74 -4.86 0.38 10.97
N ASP A 75 -4.10 0.90 11.93
CA ASP A 75 -3.98 0.27 13.25
C ASP A 75 -5.34 0.21 13.96
N SER A 76 -5.58 -0.87 14.72
CA SER A 76 -6.84 -1.09 15.43
C SER A 76 -7.10 -0.08 16.55
N SER A 77 -6.07 0.64 17.01
CA SER A 77 -6.20 1.77 17.93
C SER A 77 -6.67 3.06 17.25
N SER A 78 -6.72 3.11 15.92
CA SER A 78 -7.19 4.29 15.19
C SER A 78 -8.65 4.59 15.52
N ARG A 79 -8.98 5.87 15.70
CA ARG A 79 -10.37 6.27 15.94
C ARG A 79 -11.27 6.09 14.71
N VAL A 80 -10.69 6.18 13.52
CA VAL A 80 -11.38 6.13 12.23
C VAL A 80 -10.71 5.02 11.41
N HIS A 81 -11.52 4.17 10.77
CA HIS A 81 -11.07 3.06 9.91
C HIS A 81 -10.22 2.01 10.65
N ALA A 82 -10.49 1.83 11.94
CA ALA A 82 -9.71 0.95 12.82
C ALA A 82 -9.63 -0.48 12.29
N GLY A 83 -8.41 -0.98 12.08
CA GLY A 83 -8.17 -2.34 11.61
C GLY A 83 -8.55 -2.58 10.14
N GLU A 84 -8.97 -1.56 9.39
CA GLU A 84 -9.24 -1.66 7.97
C GLU A 84 -7.94 -1.76 7.16
N SER A 85 -8.01 -2.41 6.01
CA SER A 85 -6.87 -2.58 5.11
C SER A 85 -7.25 -2.28 3.66
N VAL A 86 -6.32 -1.68 2.92
CA VAL A 86 -6.52 -1.24 1.53
C VAL A 86 -5.43 -1.79 0.64
N ILE A 87 -5.85 -2.40 -0.46
CA ILE A 87 -4.93 -2.81 -1.51
C ILE A 87 -4.71 -1.63 -2.45
N VAL A 88 -3.45 -1.27 -2.67
CA VAL A 88 -3.08 -0.22 -3.61
C VAL A 88 -1.92 -0.68 -4.50
N LYS A 89 -1.74 0.01 -5.62
CA LYS A 89 -0.50 -0.04 -6.40
C LYS A 89 0.22 1.29 -6.35
N LEU A 90 1.53 1.27 -6.08
CA LEU A 90 2.37 2.45 -6.12
C LEU A 90 2.70 2.81 -7.56
N LYS A 91 2.56 4.08 -7.93
CA LYS A 91 2.99 4.55 -9.25
C LYS A 91 4.52 4.59 -9.33
N LYS A 92 5.06 4.18 -10.47
CA LYS A 92 6.48 4.31 -10.81
C LYS A 92 6.95 5.77 -10.70
N THR A 93 8.16 5.95 -10.17
CA THR A 93 8.93 7.19 -10.16
C THR A 93 9.19 7.69 -11.58
N SER A 94 9.01 9.00 -11.78
CA SER A 94 9.47 9.71 -12.97
C SER A 94 10.10 11.05 -12.57
N THR A 95 10.79 11.69 -13.51
CA THR A 95 11.37 13.03 -13.30
C THR A 95 10.33 14.05 -12.85
N ALA A 96 9.10 13.96 -13.36
CA ALA A 96 8.00 14.86 -13.00
C ALA A 96 7.24 14.42 -11.72
N SER A 97 7.52 13.22 -11.20
CA SER A 97 6.80 12.65 -10.06
C SER A 97 7.65 11.59 -9.36
N PRO A 98 8.64 11.99 -8.53
CA PRO A 98 9.40 11.05 -7.71
C PRO A 98 8.50 10.32 -6.70
N GLN A 99 8.82 9.06 -6.40
CA GLN A 99 8.04 8.19 -5.51
C GLN A 99 8.95 7.26 -4.67
N PRO A 100 8.82 7.25 -3.33
CA PRO A 100 8.16 8.29 -2.55
C PRO A 100 8.86 9.63 -2.69
N GLU A 101 8.12 10.68 -2.41
CA GLU A 101 8.63 12.04 -2.30
C GLU A 101 8.61 12.46 -0.82
N TRP A 102 9.74 12.96 -0.29
CA TRP A 102 9.72 13.67 0.99
C TRP A 102 9.00 14.98 0.80
N CYS A 103 8.08 15.29 1.72
CA CYS A 103 7.17 16.39 1.52
C CYS A 103 6.96 17.20 2.78
N VAL A 104 6.68 18.48 2.54
CA VAL A 104 6.12 19.42 3.51
C VAL A 104 4.78 19.81 2.90
N THR A 105 3.67 19.38 3.52
CA THR A 105 2.33 19.82 3.14
C THR A 105 1.88 20.98 4.04
N GLU A 106 1.56 22.14 3.46
CA GLU A 106 0.84 23.20 4.19
C GLU A 106 -0.68 22.99 4.08
N GLY A 107 -1.40 23.19 5.19
CA GLY A 107 -2.86 23.19 5.23
C GLY A 107 -3.37 24.42 5.98
N GLY A 108 -4.41 25.08 5.47
CA GLY A 108 -5.05 26.23 6.12
C GLY A 108 -5.76 27.19 5.17
N ALA A 109 -6.64 28.04 5.74
CA ALA A 109 -7.47 29.01 5.01
C ALA A 109 -6.69 30.10 4.26
N GLU A 110 -5.39 30.26 4.52
CA GLU A 110 -4.53 31.24 3.84
C GLU A 110 -3.94 30.74 2.51
N PHE A 111 -4.20 29.49 2.12
CA PHE A 111 -3.63 28.93 0.89
C PHE A 111 -4.59 29.08 -0.30
N ALA A 112 -4.33 30.07 -1.16
CA ALA A 112 -5.11 30.34 -2.38
C ALA A 112 -4.88 29.32 -3.54
N GLY A 113 -4.33 28.14 -3.25
CA GLY A 113 -3.80 27.21 -4.26
C GLY A 113 -4.21 25.75 -4.06
N LYS A 114 -5.37 25.37 -4.60
CA LYS A 114 -5.71 24.06 -5.21
C LYS A 114 -4.92 22.81 -4.76
N GLY A 115 -5.26 22.26 -3.59
CA GLY A 115 -5.05 20.85 -3.23
C GLY A 115 -3.75 20.52 -2.47
N PRO A 116 -3.63 19.29 -1.93
CA PRO A 116 -2.48 18.88 -1.14
C PRO A 116 -1.27 18.65 -2.07
N ALA A 117 -0.39 19.64 -2.17
CA ALA A 117 0.85 19.57 -2.94
C ALA A 117 2.07 19.51 -2.00
N CYS A 118 3.15 18.87 -2.45
CA CYS A 118 4.45 18.99 -1.78
C CYS A 118 5.00 20.38 -2.05
N LEU A 119 5.38 21.10 -1.00
CA LEU A 119 6.09 22.35 -1.16
C LEU A 119 7.52 22.12 -1.67
N ASN A 120 7.94 22.95 -2.62
CA ASN A 120 9.33 23.00 -3.03
C ASN A 120 10.13 23.69 -1.92
N THR A 121 11.03 22.95 -1.25
CA THR A 121 11.78 23.44 -0.10
C THR A 121 13.15 22.77 -0.03
N ASP A 122 14.12 23.50 0.51
CA ASP A 122 15.49 22.97 0.76
C ASP A 122 15.52 21.94 1.91
N ASN A 123 14.45 21.85 2.71
CA ASN A 123 14.34 20.88 3.81
C ASN A 123 13.04 20.05 3.72
N PRO A 124 12.94 19.15 2.73
CA PRO A 124 11.70 18.41 2.44
C PRO A 124 11.34 17.40 3.54
N LYS A 125 12.25 17.09 4.46
CA LYS A 125 12.02 16.15 5.57
C LYS A 125 11.52 16.83 6.84
N LYS A 126 11.41 18.16 6.87
CA LYS A 126 11.08 18.94 8.08
C LYS A 126 9.78 18.49 8.77
N MET A 127 8.79 18.01 8.03
CA MET A 127 7.53 17.50 8.58
C MET A 127 7.52 15.99 8.84
N ASN A 128 8.62 15.29 8.60
CA ASN A 128 8.73 13.82 8.64
C ASN A 128 7.59 13.14 7.88
N GLN A 129 7.42 13.52 6.61
CA GLN A 129 6.28 13.11 5.81
C GLN A 129 6.69 12.60 4.43
N LEU A 130 6.15 11.45 4.04
CA LEU A 130 6.29 10.87 2.71
C LEU A 130 4.99 10.97 1.94
N ARG A 131 5.08 11.26 0.64
CA ARG A 131 3.97 11.19 -0.31
C ARG A 131 4.19 10.05 -1.30
N PHE A 132 3.15 9.27 -1.53
CA PHE A 132 3.02 8.32 -2.64
C PHE A 132 1.83 8.72 -3.52
N LYS A 133 1.95 8.58 -4.85
CA LYS A 133 0.75 8.46 -5.70
C LYS A 133 0.44 6.99 -5.88
N VAL A 134 -0.80 6.63 -5.65
CA VAL A 134 -1.24 5.24 -5.68
C VAL A 134 -2.51 5.08 -6.49
N THR A 135 -2.82 3.84 -6.85
CA THR A 135 -4.13 3.45 -7.37
C THR A 135 -4.76 2.42 -6.46
N VAL A 136 -5.96 2.69 -5.94
CA VAL A 136 -6.74 1.72 -5.16
C VAL A 136 -7.08 0.52 -6.03
N GLN A 137 -7.09 -0.67 -5.45
CA GLN A 137 -7.47 -1.91 -6.11
C GLN A 137 -8.71 -2.51 -5.43
N TYR A 138 -9.40 -3.37 -6.17
CA TYR A 138 -10.53 -4.15 -5.66
C TYR A 138 -10.06 -5.15 -4.60
N LYS A 139 -10.89 -5.42 -3.58
CA LYS A 139 -10.56 -6.38 -2.50
C LYS A 139 -10.32 -7.80 -3.02
N GLU A 140 -10.99 -8.17 -4.10
CA GLU A 140 -10.87 -9.46 -4.78
C GLU A 140 -9.46 -9.68 -5.35
N THR A 141 -8.68 -8.61 -5.51
CA THR A 141 -7.29 -8.71 -5.98
C THR A 141 -6.30 -9.17 -4.90
N ALA A 142 -6.76 -9.44 -3.67
CA ALA A 142 -5.93 -9.94 -2.58
C ALA A 142 -5.12 -11.19 -2.94
N GLU A 143 -5.64 -12.06 -3.81
CA GLU A 143 -4.93 -13.25 -4.32
C GLU A 143 -3.60 -12.93 -5.03
N ASN A 144 -3.39 -11.69 -5.46
CA ASN A 144 -2.14 -11.23 -6.10
C ASN A 144 -1.06 -10.81 -5.08
N LEU A 145 -1.39 -10.76 -3.79
CA LEU A 145 -0.46 -10.43 -2.71
C LEU A 145 0.24 -11.69 -2.18
N PRO A 146 1.40 -11.56 -1.52
CA PRO A 146 2.00 -12.65 -0.74
C PRO A 146 1.02 -13.17 0.31
N ALA A 147 1.09 -14.47 0.62
CA ALA A 147 0.15 -15.15 1.52
C ALA A 147 0.02 -14.44 2.88
N GLU A 148 1.11 -13.90 3.43
CA GLU A 148 1.12 -13.16 4.70
C GLU A 148 0.29 -11.86 4.69
N LEU A 149 -0.07 -11.36 3.50
CA LEU A 149 -0.84 -10.12 3.32
C LEU A 149 -2.24 -10.36 2.75
N GLN A 150 -2.68 -11.60 2.48
CA GLN A 150 -3.98 -11.87 1.83
C GLN A 150 -5.17 -11.85 2.80
N ASP A 151 -4.96 -12.25 4.05
CA ASP A 151 -6.02 -12.35 5.07
C ASP A 151 -6.07 -11.08 5.92
N LYS A 152 -6.79 -10.07 5.44
CA LYS A 152 -6.97 -8.77 6.09
C LYS A 152 -8.43 -8.32 6.01
N ASN A 153 -8.79 -7.35 6.85
CA ASN A 153 -10.10 -6.71 6.80
C ASN A 153 -10.18 -5.70 5.64
N TRP A 154 -10.47 -6.21 4.44
CA TRP A 154 -10.43 -5.44 3.21
C TRP A 154 -11.59 -4.45 3.08
N VAL A 155 -11.24 -3.18 2.85
CA VAL A 155 -12.17 -2.13 2.45
C VAL A 155 -11.80 -1.55 1.09
N GLN A 156 -12.78 -0.96 0.43
CA GLN A 156 -12.60 -0.36 -0.87
C GLN A 156 -13.10 1.09 -0.89
N TYR A 157 -12.16 2.02 -1.10
CA TYR A 157 -12.45 3.43 -1.28
C TYR A 157 -12.84 3.69 -2.75
N GLU A 158 -14.07 3.34 -3.11
CA GLU A 158 -14.64 3.62 -4.42
C GLU A 158 -15.27 5.01 -4.49
N VAL A 159 -15.20 5.62 -5.67
CA VAL A 159 -15.97 6.82 -6.01
C VAL A 159 -16.69 6.57 -7.34
N GLY A 160 -17.93 7.03 -7.46
CA GLY A 160 -18.79 6.79 -8.63
C GLY A 160 -20.23 6.54 -8.22
N TYR A 161 -21.06 6.10 -9.17
CA TYR A 161 -22.45 5.69 -8.94
C TYR A 161 -22.65 4.26 -9.44
N ASP A 162 -23.55 3.50 -8.82
CA ASP A 162 -24.00 2.22 -9.35
C ASP A 162 -24.97 2.40 -10.53
N GLU A 163 -25.45 1.28 -11.09
CA GLU A 163 -26.41 1.27 -12.21
C GLU A 163 -27.76 1.94 -11.90
N ASN A 164 -28.08 2.12 -10.62
CA ASN A 164 -29.30 2.77 -10.13
C ASN A 164 -29.07 4.24 -9.77
N GLY A 165 -27.86 4.77 -10.00
CA GLY A 165 -27.51 6.13 -9.64
C GLY A 165 -27.30 6.33 -8.13
N VAL A 166 -27.10 5.26 -7.35
CA VAL A 166 -26.70 5.32 -5.94
C VAL A 166 -25.20 5.55 -5.88
N SER A 167 -24.77 6.53 -5.09
CA SER A 167 -23.35 6.84 -4.99
C SER A 167 -22.62 5.66 -4.36
N LEU A 168 -21.55 5.17 -4.98
CA LEU A 168 -20.84 3.96 -4.53
C LEU A 168 -20.31 4.12 -3.10
N ASN A 169 -20.02 5.34 -2.66
CA ASN A 169 -19.63 5.65 -1.29
C ASN A 169 -20.76 5.58 -0.23
N GLU A 170 -22.02 5.39 -0.66
CA GLU A 170 -23.17 5.20 0.24
C GLU A 170 -23.48 3.72 0.48
N LEU A 171 -22.80 2.81 -0.24
CA LEU A 171 -22.96 1.36 -0.06
C LEU A 171 -22.22 0.87 1.20
N PRO A 172 -22.75 -0.14 1.92
CA PRO A 172 -22.12 -0.66 3.13
C PRO A 172 -20.66 -1.09 2.91
N GLY A 173 -19.75 -0.57 3.75
CA GLY A 173 -18.30 -0.82 3.65
C GLY A 173 -17.57 0.07 2.63
N ARG A 174 -18.22 1.14 2.14
CA ARG A 174 -17.63 2.13 1.22
C ARG A 174 -17.72 3.52 1.85
N LEU A 175 -16.71 4.36 1.62
CA LEU A 175 -16.54 5.63 2.33
C LEU A 175 -16.45 6.78 1.34
N ALA A 176 -17.12 7.89 1.66
CA ALA A 176 -17.17 9.06 0.81
C ALA A 176 -15.84 9.82 0.78
N PRO A 177 -15.36 10.27 -0.39
CA PRO A 177 -14.42 11.37 -0.43
C PRO A 177 -15.09 12.61 0.23
N PRO A 178 -14.34 13.47 0.94
CA PRO A 178 -12.91 13.69 0.75
C PRO A 178 -12.07 13.30 1.99
N ASP A 179 -10.81 13.01 1.71
CA ASP A 179 -9.68 13.09 2.64
C ASP A 179 -9.84 12.29 3.94
N HIS A 180 -9.50 11.00 3.86
CA HIS A 180 -9.45 10.18 5.06
C HIS A 180 -8.16 10.47 5.81
N THR A 181 -8.29 10.91 7.06
CA THR A 181 -7.18 10.89 8.02
C THR A 181 -7.34 9.63 8.85
N PHE A 182 -6.34 8.77 8.78
CA PHE A 182 -6.21 7.56 9.57
C PHE A 182 -5.36 7.85 10.81
N GLY A 183 -5.50 7.02 11.83
CA GLY A 183 -4.53 7.01 12.94
C GLY A 183 -3.19 6.41 12.49
N PRO A 184 -2.48 5.70 13.38
CA PRO A 184 -1.28 4.98 13.00
C PRO A 184 -1.54 4.04 11.83
N VAL A 185 -0.63 4.05 10.86
CA VAL A 185 -0.75 3.24 9.64
C VAL A 185 0.55 2.51 9.36
N THR A 186 0.43 1.32 8.79
CA THR A 186 1.55 0.57 8.24
C THR A 186 1.35 0.39 6.74
N LEU A 187 2.34 0.80 5.95
CA LEU A 187 2.40 0.55 4.51
C LEU A 187 3.37 -0.62 4.26
N HIS A 188 2.84 -1.73 3.74
CA HIS A 188 3.60 -2.87 3.26
C HIS A 188 3.73 -2.81 1.74
N ILE A 189 4.94 -2.85 1.20
CA ILE A 189 5.23 -2.73 -0.24
C ILE A 189 5.90 -4.02 -0.69
N VAL A 190 5.28 -4.70 -1.65
CA VAL A 190 5.74 -5.99 -2.19
C VAL A 190 6.69 -5.72 -3.37
N LYS A 191 8.01 -5.88 -3.16
CA LYS A 191 9.06 -5.53 -4.13
C LYS A 191 9.48 -6.67 -5.05
#